data_AF-A0AAW0WIX1-F1
#
_entry.id   AF-A0AAW0WIX1-F1
#
_cell.length_a   1.000
_cell.length_b   1.000
_cell.length_c   1.000
_cell.angle_alpha   90.00
_cell.angle_beta   90.00
_cell.angle_gamma   90.00
#
_symmetry.space_group_name_H-M   'P 1'
#
loop_
_entity.id
_entity.type
_entity.pdbx_description
1 polymer ?
#
loop_
_entity_poly.entity_id
_entity_poly.type
_entity_poly.pdbx_seq_one_letter_code
_entity_poly.pdbx_strand_id
1 'polypeptide(L)'
;MESKRKVKRVVRECKRRADDRVGETLSRNFNENKKKFWRELNKLRKPRESMDLSVKNRVGELVDGKREVLGRWQEYFEELLNVEEEREAVISCTGQGGIPSFRSEEEQNVSVVEVREALRRMKGGKAAGTDGIMTEMLKAGGDILLEWLVLLFNKCMREGKVPRDWRR
;
A
#
# COMPACT_ATOMS: atom_id res chain seq x y z
N MET A 1 21.34 52.90 -4.70
CA MET A 1 21.48 51.66 -5.52
C MET A 1 22.38 50.62 -4.87
N GLU A 2 23.51 51.03 -4.27
CA GLU A 2 24.54 50.13 -3.73
C GLU A 2 24.13 49.37 -2.46
N SER A 3 23.41 49.99 -1.52
CA SER A 3 22.89 49.30 -0.33
C SER A 3 21.91 48.17 -0.67
N LYS A 4 21.05 48.34 -1.69
CA LYS A 4 20.13 47.28 -2.16
C LYS A 4 20.91 46.07 -2.72
N ARG A 5 22.05 46.30 -3.38
CA ARG A 5 22.92 45.23 -3.91
C ARG A 5 23.64 44.47 -2.79
N LYS A 6 24.17 45.19 -1.78
CA LYS A 6 24.77 44.58 -0.58
C LYS A 6 23.76 43.70 0.17
N VAL A 7 22.55 44.20 0.43
CA VAL A 7 21.49 43.43 1.09
C VAL A 7 21.15 42.16 0.31
N LYS A 8 20.93 42.25 -1.01
CA LYS A 8 20.64 41.07 -1.84
C LYS A 8 21.77 40.03 -1.80
N ARG A 9 23.04 40.46 -1.75
CA ARG A 9 24.19 39.55 -1.65
C ARG A 9 24.17 38.78 -0.32
N VAL A 10 24.00 39.51 0.79
CA VAL A 10 23.94 38.90 2.14
C VAL A 10 22.78 37.93 2.24
N VAL A 11 21.59 38.29 1.73
CA VAL A 11 20.41 37.40 1.73
C VAL A 11 20.68 36.12 0.94
N ARG A 12 21.28 36.20 -0.25
CA ARG A 12 21.64 35.01 -1.04
C ARG A 12 22.64 34.13 -0.31
N GLU A 13 23.63 34.72 0.33
CA GLU A 13 24.64 33.96 1.04
C GLU A 13 24.07 33.27 2.30
N CYS A 14 23.26 33.98 3.08
CA CYS A 14 22.53 33.38 4.20
C CYS A 14 21.62 32.25 3.73
N LYS A 15 20.90 32.43 2.61
CA LYS A 15 20.05 31.38 2.03
C LYS A 15 20.88 30.16 1.62
N ARG A 16 21.98 30.36 0.89
CA ARG A 16 22.87 29.26 0.47
C ARG A 16 23.38 28.48 1.69
N ARG A 17 23.84 29.17 2.74
CA ARG A 17 24.31 28.52 3.97
C ARG A 17 23.21 27.73 4.68
N ALA A 18 21.96 28.20 4.63
CA ALA A 18 20.83 27.46 5.17
C ALA A 18 20.52 26.20 4.35
N ASP A 19 20.52 26.33 3.01
CA ASP A 19 20.28 25.22 2.09
C ASP A 19 21.39 24.14 2.23
N ASP A 20 22.66 24.55 2.33
CA ASP A 20 23.81 23.66 2.53
C ASP A 20 23.66 22.83 3.83
N ARG A 21 23.30 23.48 4.94
CA ARG A 21 23.07 22.80 6.24
C ARG A 21 21.94 21.77 6.17
N VAL A 22 20.87 22.08 5.45
CA VAL A 22 19.74 21.15 5.24
C VAL A 22 20.19 19.96 4.39
N GLY A 23 20.96 20.20 3.33
CA GLY A 23 21.52 19.15 2.47
C GLY A 23 22.47 18.20 3.20
N GLU A 24 23.35 18.72 4.06
CA GLU A 24 24.25 17.92 4.90
C GLU A 24 23.48 17.03 5.88
N THR A 25 22.44 17.60 6.52
CA THR A 25 21.60 16.87 7.48
C THR A 25 20.83 15.74 6.79
N LEU A 26 20.24 16.01 5.62
CA LEU A 26 19.56 15.00 4.80
C LEU A 26 20.53 13.90 4.35
N SER A 27 21.71 14.26 3.86
CA SER A 27 22.71 13.28 3.39
C SER A 27 23.18 12.35 4.50
N ARG A 28 23.40 12.88 5.70
CA ARG A 28 23.73 12.08 6.89
C ARG A 28 22.59 11.14 7.26
N ASN A 29 21.37 11.67 7.38
CA ASN A 29 20.19 10.89 7.73
C ASN A 29 19.87 9.80 6.68
N PHE A 30 20.20 10.00 5.40
CA PHE A 30 19.97 8.99 4.35
C PHE A 30 20.74 7.69 4.62
N ASN A 31 22.00 7.81 5.04
CA ASN A 31 22.87 6.67 5.33
C ASN A 31 22.61 6.07 6.71
N GLU A 32 22.37 6.91 7.73
CA GLU A 32 22.23 6.44 9.11
C GLU A 32 20.80 6.03 9.49
N ASN A 33 19.79 6.78 9.06
CA ASN A 33 18.41 6.59 9.49
C ASN A 33 17.41 7.04 8.41
N LYS A 34 17.14 6.13 7.48
CA LYS A 34 16.21 6.34 6.36
C LYS A 34 14.83 6.85 6.81
N LYS A 35 14.34 6.47 8.00
CA LYS A 35 13.05 6.98 8.53
C LYS A 35 13.13 8.48 8.85
N LYS A 36 14.22 8.94 9.47
CA LYS A 36 14.43 10.35 9.79
C LYS A 36 14.63 11.18 8.52
N PHE A 37 15.36 10.64 7.54
CA PHE A 37 15.52 11.22 6.21
C PHE A 37 14.16 11.50 5.55
N TRP A 38 13.31 10.47 5.40
CA TRP A 38 12.00 10.63 4.74
C TRP A 38 11.08 11.59 5.50
N ARG A 39 11.17 11.63 6.84
CA ARG A 39 10.39 12.56 7.65
C ARG A 39 10.79 14.02 7.41
N GLU A 40 12.07 14.32 7.34
CA GLU A 40 12.57 15.68 7.08
C GLU A 40 12.34 16.10 5.62
N LEU A 41 12.59 15.19 4.67
CA LEU A 41 12.33 15.41 3.25
C LEU A 41 10.86 15.74 2.98
N ASN A 42 9.93 15.02 3.60
CA ASN A 42 8.49 15.26 3.44
C ASN A 42 8.03 16.60 4.02
N LYS A 43 8.75 17.19 4.98
CA LYS A 43 8.47 18.55 5.49
C LYS A 43 8.94 19.64 4.52
N LEU A 44 10.02 19.38 3.80
CA LEU A 44 10.60 20.30 2.81
C LEU A 44 9.87 20.25 1.47
N ARG A 45 9.35 19.09 1.11
CA ARG A 45 8.54 18.91 -0.08
C ARG A 45 7.24 19.68 0.10
N LYS A 46 6.89 20.54 -0.88
CA LYS A 46 5.55 21.14 -0.94
C LYS A 46 4.51 20.03 -0.82
N PRO A 47 3.36 20.27 -0.14
CA PRO A 47 2.23 19.35 -0.23
C PRO A 47 2.03 19.01 -1.70
N ARG A 48 1.92 17.73 -2.02
CA ARG A 48 1.48 17.33 -3.34
C ARG A 48 0.12 18.01 -3.48
N GLU A 49 0.02 19.02 -4.35
CA GLU A 49 -1.28 19.47 -4.82
C GLU A 49 -2.01 18.17 -5.16
N SER A 50 -3.16 17.98 -4.52
CA SER A 50 -4.00 16.80 -4.74
C SER A 50 -3.98 16.57 -6.25
N MET A 51 -3.53 15.40 -6.69
CA MET A 51 -3.75 15.06 -8.09
C MET A 51 -5.26 15.05 -8.22
N ASP A 52 -5.81 16.13 -8.78
CA ASP A 52 -7.21 16.18 -9.14
C ASP A 52 -7.46 14.90 -9.94
N LEU A 53 -8.46 14.14 -9.50
CA LEU A 53 -8.73 12.79 -9.94
C LEU A 53 -9.16 12.83 -11.41
N SER A 54 -8.20 12.94 -12.32
CA SER A 54 -8.48 13.06 -13.74
C SER A 54 -8.63 11.67 -14.35
N VAL A 55 -9.76 11.40 -14.99
CA VAL A 55 -10.06 10.13 -15.66
C VAL A 55 -10.30 10.38 -17.14
N LYS A 56 -9.92 9.43 -18.00
CA LYS A 56 -10.20 9.52 -19.43
C LYS A 56 -11.66 9.19 -19.73
N ASN A 57 -12.33 10.06 -20.49
CA ASN A 57 -13.62 9.75 -21.08
C ASN A 57 -13.49 8.69 -22.19
N ARG A 58 -14.62 8.28 -22.79
CA ARG A 58 -14.62 7.28 -23.88
C ARG A 58 -13.81 7.69 -25.12
N VAL A 59 -13.73 8.99 -25.37
CA VAL A 59 -12.99 9.58 -26.49
C VAL A 59 -11.49 9.69 -26.18
N GLY A 60 -11.08 9.37 -24.94
CA GLY A 60 -9.70 9.38 -24.48
C GLY A 60 -9.23 10.71 -23.90
N GLU A 61 -10.12 11.68 -23.76
CA GLU A 61 -9.84 13.01 -23.21
C GLU A 61 -9.87 12.98 -21.68
N LEU A 62 -8.98 13.73 -21.04
CA LEU A 62 -8.90 13.83 -19.58
C LEU A 62 -10.01 14.71 -19.03
N VAL A 63 -10.71 14.19 -18.03
CA VAL A 63 -11.77 14.90 -17.30
C VAL A 63 -11.43 14.90 -15.82
N ASP A 64 -11.44 16.07 -15.20
CA ASP A 64 -10.98 16.32 -13.81
C ASP A 64 -12.08 16.81 -12.87
N GLY A 65 -13.26 17.15 -13.40
CA GLY A 65 -14.42 17.55 -12.61
C GLY A 65 -15.02 16.38 -11.81
N LYS A 66 -15.30 16.61 -10.52
CA LYS A 66 -15.80 15.56 -9.60
C LYS A 66 -17.05 14.85 -10.13
N ARG A 67 -17.98 15.59 -10.74
CA ARG A 67 -19.25 15.03 -11.24
C ARG A 67 -19.01 14.17 -12.47
N GLU A 68 -18.15 14.66 -13.35
CA GLU A 68 -17.82 14.06 -14.62
C GLU A 68 -17.01 12.77 -14.42
N VAL A 69 -16.08 12.78 -13.47
CA VAL A 69 -15.31 11.60 -13.05
C VAL A 69 -16.23 10.54 -12.46
N LEU A 70 -17.16 10.93 -11.57
CA LEU A 70 -18.14 10.00 -11.01
C LEU A 70 -19.09 9.43 -12.08
N GLY A 71 -19.55 10.27 -13.00
CA GLY A 71 -20.36 9.83 -14.15
C GLY A 71 -19.60 8.84 -15.02
N ARG A 72 -18.31 9.10 -15.31
CA ARG A 72 -17.46 8.18 -16.07
C ARG A 72 -17.26 6.85 -15.37
N TRP A 73 -17.14 6.84 -14.04
CA TRP A 73 -17.07 5.62 -13.24
C TRP A 73 -18.37 4.83 -13.27
N GLN A 74 -19.51 5.49 -13.08
CA GLN A 74 -20.82 4.86 -13.17
C GLN A 74 -21.00 4.17 -14.52
N GLU A 75 -20.77 4.91 -15.60
CA GLU A 75 -20.85 4.41 -16.98
C GLU A 75 -19.93 3.21 -17.22
N TYR A 76 -18.67 3.30 -16.77
CA TYR A 76 -17.71 2.20 -16.93
C TYR A 76 -18.19 0.91 -16.27
N PHE A 77 -18.66 1.01 -15.01
CA PHE A 77 -19.05 -0.16 -14.25
C PHE A 77 -20.42 -0.71 -14.66
N GLU A 78 -21.32 0.14 -15.13
CA GLU A 78 -22.60 -0.29 -15.69
C GLU A 78 -22.38 -1.16 -16.94
N GLU A 79 -21.48 -0.76 -17.84
CA GLU A 79 -21.10 -1.57 -19.00
C GLU A 79 -20.34 -2.84 -18.64
N LEU A 80 -19.48 -2.77 -17.62
CA LEU A 80 -18.66 -3.90 -17.21
C LEU A 80 -19.46 -4.98 -16.49
N LEU A 81 -20.44 -4.58 -15.67
CA LEU A 81 -21.12 -5.47 -14.72
C LEU A 81 -22.54 -5.89 -15.14
N ASN A 82 -23.21 -5.14 -16.02
CA ASN A 82 -24.62 -5.38 -16.37
C ASN A 82 -24.78 -5.91 -17.82
N VAL A 83 -23.97 -6.88 -18.22
CA VAL A 83 -24.10 -7.52 -19.54
C VAL A 83 -25.11 -8.68 -19.47
N GLU A 84 -26.10 -8.69 -20.38
CA GLU A 84 -27.21 -9.67 -20.41
C GLU A 84 -26.84 -11.06 -21.00
N GLU A 85 -25.67 -11.22 -21.60
CA GLU A 85 -25.16 -12.51 -22.06
C GLU A 85 -24.17 -13.12 -21.05
N GLU A 86 -24.19 -14.46 -20.94
CA GLU A 86 -23.16 -15.28 -20.30
C GLU A 86 -21.78 -15.01 -20.93
N ARG A 87 -21.18 -13.87 -20.59
CA ARG A 87 -19.76 -13.68 -20.76
C ARG A 87 -19.11 -14.50 -19.66
N GLU A 88 -18.54 -15.64 -20.04
CA GLU A 88 -17.50 -16.23 -19.21
C GLU A 88 -16.49 -15.13 -18.93
N ALA A 89 -16.38 -14.74 -17.66
CA ALA A 89 -15.36 -13.80 -17.25
C ALA A 89 -14.01 -14.46 -17.54
N VAL A 90 -13.40 -14.13 -18.67
CA VAL A 90 -12.01 -14.43 -18.91
C VAL A 90 -11.24 -13.51 -17.98
N ILE A 91 -11.03 -13.99 -16.76
CA ILE A 91 -10.07 -13.42 -15.81
C ILE A 91 -8.70 -13.68 -16.42
N SER A 92 -8.31 -12.85 -17.39
CA SER A 92 -6.94 -12.77 -17.84
C SER A 92 -6.15 -12.08 -16.73
N CYS A 93 -5.75 -12.88 -15.74
CA CYS A 93 -4.64 -12.52 -14.89
C CYS A 93 -3.44 -12.34 -15.81
N THR A 94 -3.08 -11.10 -16.14
CA THR A 94 -1.79 -10.75 -16.73
C THR A 94 -0.66 -10.87 -15.70
N GLY A 95 -0.71 -11.92 -14.89
CA GLY A 95 0.37 -12.45 -14.07
C GLY A 95 0.54 -13.91 -14.45
N GLN A 96 1.75 -14.30 -14.82
CA GLN A 96 2.09 -15.70 -15.11
C GLN A 96 1.59 -16.59 -13.96
N GLY A 97 0.60 -17.43 -14.26
CA GLY A 97 -0.02 -18.34 -13.29
C GLY A 97 -1.54 -18.37 -13.46
N GLY A 98 -2.02 -19.06 -14.50
CA GLY A 98 -3.42 -19.46 -14.56
C GLY A 98 -3.73 -20.33 -13.35
N ILE A 99 -4.82 -20.03 -12.64
CA ILE A 99 -5.33 -20.92 -11.59
C ILE A 99 -6.04 -22.07 -12.30
N PRO A 100 -5.60 -23.33 -12.16
CA PRO A 100 -6.38 -24.45 -12.64
C PRO A 100 -7.67 -24.51 -11.83
N SER A 101 -8.80 -24.35 -12.51
CA SER A 101 -10.12 -24.61 -11.95
C SER A 101 -10.32 -26.13 -11.83
N PHE A 102 -9.62 -26.75 -10.89
CA PHE A 102 -9.99 -28.01 -10.26
C PHE A 102 -9.13 -28.18 -9.01
N ARG A 103 -9.44 -27.44 -7.93
CA ARG A 103 -8.75 -27.66 -6.65
C ARG A 103 -9.29 -28.93 -6.01
N SER A 104 -8.45 -29.95 -5.91
CA SER A 104 -8.75 -31.16 -5.12
C SER A 104 -8.99 -30.77 -3.65
N GLU A 105 -9.66 -31.63 -2.87
CA GLU A 105 -9.89 -31.38 -1.44
C GLU A 105 -8.59 -31.19 -0.64
N GLU A 106 -7.47 -31.70 -1.15
CA GLU A 106 -6.13 -31.51 -0.58
C GLU A 106 -5.57 -30.10 -0.83
N GLU A 107 -5.90 -29.47 -1.97
CA GLU A 107 -5.57 -28.08 -2.29
C GLU A 107 -6.46 -27.05 -1.55
N GLN A 108 -7.42 -27.51 -0.74
CA GLN A 108 -8.24 -26.64 0.11
C GLN A 108 -7.64 -26.39 1.49
N ASN A 109 -6.70 -27.24 1.94
CA ASN A 109 -6.13 -27.12 3.28
C ASN A 109 -4.87 -26.26 3.28
N VAL A 110 -4.84 -25.28 4.18
CA VAL A 110 -3.67 -24.47 4.48
C VAL A 110 -2.61 -25.34 5.14
N SER A 111 -1.41 -25.37 4.57
CA SER A 111 -0.27 -26.13 5.06
C SER A 111 0.60 -25.35 6.05
N VAL A 112 1.37 -26.09 6.85
CA VAL A 112 2.40 -25.57 7.76
C VAL A 112 3.43 -24.71 7.02
N VAL A 113 3.83 -25.11 5.81
CA VAL A 113 4.83 -24.41 5.00
C VAL A 113 4.29 -23.06 4.55
N GLU A 114 3.06 -23.01 4.06
CA GLU A 114 2.42 -21.76 3.62
C GLU A 114 2.30 -20.74 4.76
N VAL A 115 1.87 -21.18 5.95
CA VAL A 115 1.77 -20.30 7.12
C VAL A 115 3.15 -19.81 7.54
N ARG A 116 4.17 -20.67 7.52
CA ARG A 116 5.55 -20.30 7.83
C ARG A 116 6.06 -19.22 6.89
N GLU A 117 5.87 -19.39 5.59
CA GLU A 117 6.30 -18.43 4.59
C GLU A 117 5.53 -17.11 4.69
N ALA A 118 4.21 -17.18 4.91
CA ALA A 118 3.37 -16.01 5.13
C ALA A 118 3.87 -15.19 6.33
N LEU A 119 4.08 -15.84 7.48
CA LEU A 119 4.65 -15.21 8.68
C LEU A 119 6.00 -14.58 8.38
N ARG A 120 6.90 -15.28 7.66
CA ARG A 120 8.23 -14.76 7.33
C ARG A 120 8.15 -13.48 6.48
N ARG A 121 7.21 -13.43 5.53
CA ARG A 121 6.97 -12.29 4.63
C ARG A 121 6.31 -11.09 5.30
N MET A 122 5.65 -11.26 6.45
CA MET A 122 5.01 -10.14 7.15
C MET A 122 6.03 -9.06 7.54
N LYS A 123 5.65 -7.79 7.40
CA LYS A 123 6.50 -6.64 7.78
C LYS A 123 6.42 -6.40 9.27
N GLY A 124 7.58 -6.26 9.91
CA GLY A 124 7.69 -5.82 11.30
C GLY A 124 7.56 -4.31 11.49
N GLY A 125 7.49 -3.89 12.75
CA GLY A 125 7.42 -2.49 13.18
C GLY A 125 6.08 -1.82 12.87
N LYS A 126 5.01 -2.61 12.78
CA LYS A 126 3.63 -2.14 12.66
C LYS A 126 3.00 -2.06 14.05
N ALA A 127 2.05 -1.14 14.23
CA ALA A 127 1.25 -1.09 15.45
C ALA A 127 0.43 -2.39 15.56
N ALA A 128 0.25 -2.87 16.79
CA ALA A 128 -0.64 -3.99 17.06
C ALA A 128 -2.08 -3.67 16.65
N GLY A 129 -2.86 -4.71 16.34
CA GLY A 129 -4.30 -4.58 16.14
C GLY A 129 -5.04 -4.29 17.45
N THR A 130 -6.38 -4.30 17.40
CA THR A 130 -7.22 -4.21 18.61
C THR A 130 -7.02 -5.38 19.58
N ASP A 131 -6.40 -6.46 19.10
CA ASP A 131 -6.00 -7.63 19.87
C ASP A 131 -4.69 -7.45 20.66
N GLY A 132 -3.94 -6.37 20.41
CA GLY A 132 -2.64 -6.15 21.04
C GLY A 132 -1.51 -7.06 20.52
N ILE A 133 -1.75 -7.86 19.48
CA ILE A 133 -0.78 -8.81 18.95
C ILE A 133 0.07 -8.14 17.86
N MET A 134 1.39 -8.14 18.04
CA MET A 134 2.31 -7.64 17.03
C MET A 134 2.80 -8.76 16.10
N THR A 135 3.16 -8.40 14.87
CA THR A 135 3.80 -9.31 13.91
C THR A 135 5.02 -10.03 14.50
N GLU A 136 5.80 -9.34 15.33
CA GLU A 136 6.98 -9.87 16.01
C GLU A 136 6.62 -11.01 16.97
N MET A 137 5.49 -10.91 17.67
CA MET A 137 5.01 -11.95 18.57
C MET A 137 4.62 -13.20 17.78
N LEU A 138 3.95 -13.02 16.63
CA LEU A 138 3.59 -14.12 15.74
C LEU A 138 4.82 -14.82 15.17
N LYS A 139 5.85 -14.06 14.80
CA LYS A 139 7.13 -14.61 14.32
C LYS A 139 7.92 -15.31 15.43
N ALA A 140 7.84 -14.84 16.66
CA ALA A 140 8.55 -15.40 17.80
C ALA A 140 7.85 -16.63 18.42
N GLY A 141 6.58 -16.88 18.08
CA GLY A 141 5.79 -17.97 18.68
C GLY A 141 6.20 -19.39 18.33
N GLY A 142 7.16 -19.57 17.41
CA GLY A 142 7.73 -20.88 17.07
C GLY A 142 6.73 -21.87 16.45
N ASP A 143 7.08 -23.15 16.49
CA ASP A 143 6.30 -24.22 15.83
C ASP A 143 4.93 -24.43 16.48
N ILE A 144 4.82 -24.25 17.80
CA ILE A 144 3.54 -24.40 18.53
C ILE A 144 2.50 -23.40 17.99
N LEU A 145 2.86 -22.11 17.92
CA LEU A 145 1.94 -21.10 17.39
C LEU A 145 1.59 -21.37 15.93
N LEU A 146 2.56 -21.85 15.16
CA LEU A 146 2.38 -22.16 13.76
C LEU A 146 1.36 -23.30 13.54
N GLU A 147 1.40 -24.36 14.35
CA GLU A 147 0.39 -25.44 14.34
C GLU A 147 -1.00 -24.91 14.69
N TRP A 148 -1.12 -24.04 15.70
CA TRP A 148 -2.39 -23.43 16.07
C TRP A 148 -2.97 -22.56 14.95
N LEU A 149 -2.14 -21.79 14.25
CA LEU A 149 -2.57 -20.97 13.12
C LEU A 149 -3.07 -21.82 11.96
N VAL A 150 -2.36 -22.91 11.63
CA VAL A 150 -2.78 -23.87 10.61
C VAL A 150 -4.13 -24.49 10.96
N LEU A 151 -4.30 -24.92 12.21
CA LEU A 151 -5.55 -25.50 12.68
C LEU A 151 -6.70 -24.49 12.61
N LEU A 152 -6.46 -23.25 13.03
CA LEU A 152 -7.45 -22.16 12.98
C LEU A 152 -7.88 -21.86 11.54
N PHE A 153 -6.93 -21.65 10.62
CA PHE A 153 -7.24 -21.32 9.24
C PHE A 153 -8.02 -22.44 8.55
N ASN A 154 -7.61 -23.70 8.75
CA ASN A 154 -8.32 -24.85 8.20
C ASN A 154 -9.72 -25.02 8.78
N LYS A 155 -9.90 -24.72 10.07
CA LYS A 155 -11.24 -24.68 10.68
C LYS A 155 -12.11 -23.60 10.04
N CYS A 156 -11.57 -22.41 9.83
CA CYS A 156 -12.29 -21.31 9.18
C CYS A 156 -12.69 -21.64 7.75
N MET A 157 -11.80 -22.26 6.96
CA MET A 157 -12.08 -22.67 5.59
C MET A 157 -13.18 -23.74 5.54
N ARG A 158 -13.09 -24.76 6.41
CA ARG A 158 -14.06 -25.88 6.45
C ARG A 158 -15.44 -25.47 6.92
N GLU A 159 -15.51 -24.58 7.92
CA GLU A 159 -16.79 -24.12 8.48
C GLU A 159 -17.38 -22.92 7.71
N GLY A 160 -16.60 -22.29 6.82
CA GLY A 160 -16.98 -21.04 6.15
C GLY A 160 -17.19 -19.87 7.13
N LYS A 161 -16.59 -19.94 8.32
CA LYS A 161 -16.82 -19.00 9.42
C LYS A 161 -15.49 -18.52 10.00
N VAL A 162 -15.36 -17.20 10.15
CA VAL A 162 -14.21 -16.56 10.80
C VAL A 162 -14.56 -16.11 12.23
N PRO A 163 -13.55 -15.97 13.12
CA PRO A 163 -13.73 -15.37 14.44
C PRO A 163 -14.48 -14.04 14.37
N ARG A 164 -15.33 -13.79 15.38
CA ARG A 164 -16.09 -12.52 15.47
C ARG A 164 -15.18 -11.30 15.44
N ASP A 165 -14.01 -11.41 16.05
CA ASP A 165 -13.03 -10.32 16.14
C ASP A 165 -12.42 -9.95 14.79
N TRP A 166 -12.48 -10.83 13.78
CA TRP A 166 -11.98 -10.57 12.43
C TRP A 166 -13.01 -9.88 11.52
N ARG A 167 -14.27 -9.75 11.95
CA ARG A 167 -15.36 -9.15 11.16
C ARG A 167 -15.59 -7.66 11.44
N ARG A 168 -14.67 -7.03 12.18
CA ARG A 168 -14.78 -5.62 12.55
C ARG A 168 -14.09 -4.71 11.54
#